data_AF-A0A8E5MYK5-F1
#
_entry.id   AF-A0A8E5MYK5-F1
#
_cell.length_a   1.000
_cell.length_b   1.000
_cell.length_c   1.000
_cell.angle_alpha   90.00
_cell.angle_beta   90.00
_cell.angle_gamma   90.00
#
_symmetry.space_group_name_H-M   'P 1'
#
loop_
_entity.id
_entity.type
_entity.pdbx_description
1 polymer ?
#
loop_
_entity_poly.entity_id
_entity_poly.type
_entity_poly.pdbx_seq_one_letter_code
_entity_poly.pdbx_strand_id
1 'polypeptide(L)'
;MPAFKWLAPVHDAWNGTGGGCGRDTLPTVANLQTLYGTYPDNAMRSRNGWPMTSSGNNNVSRYWWAGDYVISSDGTKSLYAAVNLFNDGNDVKTTTSTSMYYMQTCLASPRSAAASLTLTLAGQDETTGSAKAKKGEQMAATIDVKDAAGQPMKNVMVKISRGSSYNRANSATSSSSVTDDITLRNVMPNQARATRQ
;
A
#
# COMPACT_ATOMS: atom_id res chain seq x y z
N MET A 1 -26.47 23.26 10.78
CA MET A 1 -26.29 21.84 10.41
C MET A 1 -25.04 21.76 9.54
N PRO A 2 -23.92 21.20 10.01
CA PRO A 2 -22.69 21.19 9.20
C PRO A 2 -22.82 20.15 8.08
N ALA A 3 -22.40 20.52 6.88
CA ALA A 3 -22.45 19.67 5.70
C ALA A 3 -21.46 18.50 5.83
N PHE A 4 -22.01 17.30 6.02
CA PHE A 4 -21.29 16.03 5.97
C PHE A 4 -20.73 15.80 4.56
N LYS A 5 -19.42 16.01 4.35
CA LYS A 5 -18.78 15.88 3.02
C LYS A 5 -17.97 14.58 2.93
N TRP A 6 -18.61 13.52 2.43
CA TRP A 6 -18.06 12.14 2.46
C TRP A 6 -17.47 11.62 1.14
N LEU A 7 -17.72 12.26 -0.01
CA LEU A 7 -17.23 11.82 -1.32
C LEU A 7 -16.04 12.69 -1.77
N ALA A 8 -14.91 12.07 -2.09
CA ALA A 8 -13.74 12.79 -2.58
C ALA A 8 -13.03 12.01 -3.70
N PRO A 9 -12.45 12.72 -4.69
CA PRO A 9 -11.53 12.08 -5.61
C PRO A 9 -10.26 11.67 -4.83
N VAL A 10 -9.59 10.60 -5.24
CA VAL A 10 -8.46 10.07 -4.45
C VAL A 10 -7.33 11.08 -4.27
N HIS A 11 -7.09 11.97 -5.24
CA HIS A 11 -6.08 13.01 -5.09
C HIS A 11 -6.39 13.94 -3.90
N ASP A 12 -7.65 14.34 -3.71
CA ASP A 12 -8.05 15.16 -2.57
C ASP A 12 -7.96 14.36 -1.27
N ALA A 13 -8.55 13.16 -1.26
CA ALA A 13 -8.55 12.28 -0.09
C ALA A 13 -7.13 12.00 0.43
N TRP A 14 -6.17 11.76 -0.46
CA TRP A 14 -4.79 11.46 -0.12
C TRP A 14 -3.93 12.69 0.13
N ASN A 15 -4.16 13.81 -0.57
CA ASN A 15 -3.37 15.02 -0.37
C ASN A 15 -3.90 15.90 0.78
N GLY A 16 -5.07 15.60 1.33
CA GLY A 16 -5.70 16.42 2.37
C GLY A 16 -6.25 17.74 1.83
N THR A 17 -6.51 17.81 0.52
CA THR A 17 -7.05 19.00 -0.17
C THR A 17 -8.54 18.83 -0.43
N GLY A 18 -9.28 19.91 -0.69
CA GLY A 18 -10.69 19.82 -1.11
C GLY A 18 -11.67 19.25 -0.06
N GLY A 19 -11.24 19.08 1.20
CA GLY A 19 -11.96 18.36 2.26
C GLY A 19 -11.55 16.89 2.40
N GLY A 20 -10.45 16.48 1.79
CA GLY A 20 -9.82 15.19 1.96
C GLY A 20 -9.18 15.00 3.34
N CYS A 21 -9.10 13.76 3.80
CA CYS A 21 -8.49 13.45 5.10
C CYS A 21 -6.97 13.70 5.13
N GLY A 22 -6.27 13.44 4.02
CA GLY A 22 -4.83 13.25 3.99
C GLY A 22 -4.47 11.78 4.11
N ARG A 23 -3.39 11.36 3.43
CA ARG A 23 -3.00 9.95 3.31
C ARG A 23 -2.79 9.27 4.67
N ASP A 24 -2.09 9.92 5.58
CA ASP A 24 -1.73 9.33 6.87
C ASP A 24 -2.92 9.26 7.83
N THR A 25 -3.94 10.07 7.60
CA THR A 25 -5.20 10.15 8.35
C THR A 25 -6.32 9.34 7.71
N LEU A 26 -6.14 8.80 6.51
CA LEU A 26 -7.03 7.76 5.98
C LEU A 26 -6.75 6.40 6.66
N PRO A 27 -7.79 5.59 6.96
CA PRO A 27 -7.64 4.22 7.40
C PRO A 27 -6.91 3.35 6.38
N THR A 28 -6.26 2.28 6.83
CA THR A 28 -5.73 1.25 5.93
C THR A 28 -6.84 0.33 5.42
N VAL A 29 -6.56 -0.45 4.38
CA VAL A 29 -7.45 -1.54 3.92
C VAL A 29 -7.80 -2.47 5.10
N ALA A 30 -6.82 -2.85 5.92
CA ALA A 30 -7.04 -3.71 7.07
C ALA A 30 -7.95 -3.08 8.15
N ASN A 31 -7.80 -1.78 8.40
CA ASN A 31 -8.68 -1.05 9.32
C ASN A 31 -10.12 -1.06 8.82
N LEU A 32 -10.33 -0.81 7.52
CA LEU A 32 -11.65 -0.82 6.89
C LEU A 32 -12.27 -2.22 6.87
N GLN A 33 -11.48 -3.26 6.62
CA GLN A 33 -11.92 -4.66 6.71
C GLN A 33 -12.36 -5.02 8.14
N THR A 34 -11.59 -4.60 9.15
CA THR A 34 -11.93 -4.80 10.56
C THR A 34 -13.21 -4.07 10.94
N LEU A 35 -13.38 -2.85 10.42
CA LEU A 35 -14.58 -2.03 10.62
C LEU A 35 -15.82 -2.73 10.02
N TYR A 36 -15.72 -3.24 8.79
CA TYR A 36 -16.79 -4.06 8.20
C TYR A 36 -17.05 -5.34 9.01
N GLY A 37 -16.01 -6.04 9.46
CA GLY A 37 -16.19 -7.25 10.29
C GLY A 37 -16.90 -6.98 11.62
N THR A 38 -16.75 -5.77 12.17
CA THR A 38 -17.47 -5.32 13.38
C THR A 38 -18.92 -4.96 13.07
N TYR A 39 -19.17 -4.37 11.89
CA TYR A 39 -20.48 -3.90 11.45
C TYR A 39 -20.80 -4.40 10.03
N PRO A 40 -21.03 -5.72 9.85
CA PRO A 40 -21.23 -6.32 8.54
C PRO A 40 -22.62 -6.00 7.98
N ASP A 41 -22.84 -6.35 6.71
CA ASP A 41 -24.15 -6.38 6.06
C ASP A 41 -25.00 -5.13 6.31
N ASN A 42 -24.48 -3.97 5.91
CA ASN A 42 -25.06 -2.64 6.06
C ASN A 42 -25.21 -2.12 7.50
N ALA A 43 -24.72 -2.83 8.52
CA ALA A 43 -24.84 -2.39 9.92
C ALA A 43 -24.23 -1.00 10.18
N MET A 44 -23.19 -0.62 9.43
CA MET A 44 -22.66 0.75 9.40
C MET A 44 -23.74 1.80 9.10
N ARG A 45 -24.63 1.52 8.14
CA ARG A 45 -25.78 2.37 7.81
C ARG A 45 -26.88 2.23 8.86
N SER A 46 -27.34 1.00 9.12
CA SER A 46 -28.56 0.76 9.89
C SER A 46 -28.41 1.00 11.40
N ARG A 47 -27.19 0.86 11.94
CA ARG A 47 -26.90 1.08 13.38
C ARG A 47 -26.16 2.38 13.65
N ASN A 48 -25.19 2.73 12.79
CA ASN A 48 -24.33 3.89 13.02
C ASN A 48 -24.69 5.10 12.16
N GLY A 49 -25.70 4.98 11.28
CA GLY A 49 -26.20 6.09 10.47
C GLY A 49 -25.28 6.52 9.32
N TRP A 50 -24.30 5.69 8.93
CA TRP A 50 -23.38 6.05 7.85
C TRP A 50 -24.13 6.16 6.50
N PRO A 51 -23.84 7.17 5.68
CA PRO A 51 -24.58 7.47 4.45
C PRO A 51 -24.17 6.53 3.30
N MET A 52 -24.58 5.27 3.37
CA MET A 52 -24.22 4.23 2.41
C MET A 52 -25.45 3.73 1.67
N THR A 53 -25.36 3.38 0.39
CA THR A 53 -26.51 2.86 -0.38
C THR A 53 -26.10 1.73 -1.32
N SER A 54 -26.98 0.74 -1.46
CA SER A 54 -26.85 -0.35 -2.44
C SER A 54 -27.21 0.09 -3.85
N SER A 55 -27.95 1.18 -4.01
CA SER A 55 -28.46 1.72 -5.28
C SER A 55 -27.89 3.11 -5.58
N GLY A 56 -27.58 3.37 -6.85
CA GLY A 56 -26.88 4.57 -7.35
C GLY A 56 -25.63 4.20 -8.16
N ASN A 57 -24.90 5.19 -8.70
CA ASN A 57 -23.59 4.94 -9.32
C ASN A 57 -22.73 4.11 -8.34
N ASN A 58 -22.51 2.84 -8.67
CA ASN A 58 -21.92 1.76 -7.85
C ASN A 58 -20.62 2.11 -7.10
N ASN A 59 -19.91 3.15 -7.55
CA ASN A 59 -18.71 3.65 -6.90
C ASN A 59 -19.03 4.48 -5.64
N VAL A 60 -20.09 5.29 -5.66
CA VAL A 60 -20.17 6.51 -4.84
C VAL A 60 -20.72 6.30 -3.42
N SER A 61 -21.07 5.08 -2.99
CA SER A 61 -21.76 4.92 -1.69
C SER A 61 -21.53 3.59 -0.95
N ARG A 62 -20.62 2.75 -1.45
CA ARG A 62 -20.30 1.45 -0.83
C ARG A 62 -18.81 1.31 -0.55
N TYR A 63 -17.98 1.90 -1.41
CA TYR A 63 -16.53 1.86 -1.31
C TYR A 63 -15.97 3.07 -0.56
N TRP A 64 -14.98 2.79 0.29
CA TRP A 64 -14.32 3.77 1.13
C TRP A 64 -12.81 3.74 0.90
N TRP A 65 -12.22 4.90 0.63
CA TRP A 65 -10.79 5.07 0.38
C TRP A 65 -9.95 4.56 1.54
N ALA A 66 -8.93 3.78 1.19
CA ALA A 66 -7.83 3.45 2.06
C ALA A 66 -6.64 4.40 1.82
N GLY A 67 -5.81 4.59 2.84
CA GLY A 67 -4.61 5.43 2.83
C GLY A 67 -3.31 4.68 2.53
N ASP A 68 -3.39 3.36 2.35
CA ASP A 68 -2.31 2.50 1.88
C ASP A 68 -2.52 2.14 0.41
N TYR A 69 -1.40 1.97 -0.30
CA TYR A 69 -1.45 1.42 -1.64
C TYR A 69 -1.66 -0.10 -1.57
N VAL A 70 -2.17 -0.69 -2.65
CA VAL A 70 -2.15 -2.13 -2.93
C VAL A 70 -1.26 -2.38 -4.16
N ILE A 71 -0.47 -3.45 -4.14
CA ILE A 71 0.35 -3.87 -5.27
C ILE A 71 -0.53 -4.66 -6.25
N SER A 72 -0.41 -4.37 -7.55
CA SER A 72 -1.06 -5.18 -8.59
C SER A 72 -0.58 -6.63 -8.54
N SER A 73 -1.39 -7.59 -8.99
CA SER A 73 -1.08 -9.02 -8.93
C SER A 73 0.23 -9.41 -9.62
N ASP A 74 0.68 -8.64 -10.61
CA ASP A 74 1.95 -8.82 -11.32
C ASP A 74 3.17 -8.17 -10.61
N GLY A 75 2.95 -7.42 -9.53
CA GLY A 75 4.01 -6.76 -8.76
C GLY A 75 4.49 -5.44 -9.35
N THR A 76 3.90 -4.95 -10.44
CA THR A 76 4.47 -3.86 -11.24
C THR A 76 3.91 -2.47 -10.92
N LYS A 77 2.67 -2.39 -10.45
CA LYS A 77 1.94 -1.13 -10.24
C LYS A 77 1.55 -0.93 -8.78
N SER A 78 1.58 0.33 -8.39
CA SER A 78 1.02 0.82 -7.13
C SER A 78 -0.39 1.33 -7.38
N LEU A 79 -1.37 0.76 -6.68
CA LEU A 79 -2.80 1.03 -6.91
C LEU A 79 -3.42 1.66 -5.67
N TYR A 80 -4.21 2.71 -5.85
CA TYR A 80 -5.10 3.21 -4.81
C TYR A 80 -6.17 2.17 -4.54
N ALA A 81 -6.53 1.98 -3.27
CA ALA A 81 -7.49 0.97 -2.85
C ALA A 81 -8.70 1.59 -2.13
N ALA A 82 -9.86 0.97 -2.32
CA ALA A 82 -11.06 1.27 -1.57
C ALA A 82 -11.81 -0.01 -1.20
N VAL A 83 -12.36 -0.05 0.02
CA VAL A 83 -13.00 -1.25 0.58
C VAL A 83 -14.51 -1.09 0.58
N ASN A 84 -15.24 -2.11 0.15
CA ASN A 84 -16.68 -2.15 0.25
C ASN A 84 -17.12 -2.38 1.70
N LEU A 85 -17.73 -1.37 2.34
CA LEU A 85 -18.21 -1.48 3.71
C LEU A 85 -19.70 -1.85 3.78
N PHE A 86 -20.37 -2.05 2.64
CA PHE A 86 -21.81 -2.25 2.59
C PHE A 86 -22.21 -3.72 2.71
N ASN A 87 -21.60 -4.62 1.92
CA ASN A 87 -21.99 -6.03 1.90
C ASN A 87 -20.84 -7.02 1.77
N ASP A 88 -19.60 -6.57 1.54
CA ASP A 88 -18.45 -7.46 1.47
C ASP A 88 -17.16 -6.70 1.74
N GLY A 89 -16.66 -6.75 2.97
CA GLY A 89 -15.39 -6.12 3.36
C GLY A 89 -14.17 -6.65 2.60
N ASN A 90 -14.27 -7.80 1.94
CA ASN A 90 -13.17 -8.36 1.14
C ASN A 90 -13.19 -7.89 -0.33
N ASP A 91 -14.27 -7.23 -0.77
CA ASP A 91 -14.34 -6.59 -2.08
C ASP A 91 -13.55 -5.26 -2.04
N VAL A 92 -12.27 -5.37 -2.41
CA VAL A 92 -11.33 -4.26 -2.52
C VAL A 92 -11.24 -3.82 -3.98
N LYS A 93 -11.65 -2.58 -4.26
CA LYS A 93 -11.45 -1.94 -5.57
C LYS A 93 -10.09 -1.28 -5.63
N THR A 94 -9.41 -1.48 -6.74
CA THR A 94 -8.09 -0.89 -7.00
C THR A 94 -8.10 -0.04 -8.26
N THR A 95 -7.39 1.09 -8.26
CA THR A 95 -7.29 1.96 -9.45
C THR A 95 -5.96 2.71 -9.49
N THR A 96 -5.51 3.07 -10.69
CA THR A 96 -4.42 4.05 -10.89
C THR A 96 -4.96 5.46 -11.12
N SER A 97 -6.27 5.61 -11.32
CA SER A 97 -6.90 6.90 -11.61
C SER A 97 -6.92 7.78 -10.36
N THR A 98 -6.37 8.98 -10.47
CA THR A 98 -6.36 10.01 -9.41
C THR A 98 -7.68 10.77 -9.31
N SER A 99 -8.58 10.58 -10.28
CA SER A 99 -9.87 11.25 -10.38
C SER A 99 -11.05 10.33 -10.04
N MET A 100 -10.77 9.10 -9.60
CA MET A 100 -11.82 8.19 -9.12
C MET A 100 -12.42 8.74 -7.83
N TYR A 101 -13.73 8.62 -7.64
CA TYR A 101 -14.45 9.11 -6.46
C TYR A 101 -14.97 7.95 -5.62
N TYR A 102 -14.62 7.94 -4.33
CA TYR A 102 -15.15 7.04 -3.31
C TYR A 102 -15.36 7.79 -2.00
N MET A 103 -16.05 7.13 -1.07
CA MET A 103 -16.27 7.68 0.26
C MET A 103 -14.94 7.73 1.02
N GLN A 104 -14.80 8.61 2.01
CA GLN A 104 -13.63 8.65 2.88
C GLN A 104 -14.07 8.79 4.33
N THR A 105 -13.35 8.15 5.24
CA THR A 105 -13.48 8.43 6.68
C THR A 105 -12.11 8.80 7.19
N CYS A 106 -12.02 9.82 8.04
CA CYS A 106 -10.74 10.25 8.60
C CYS A 106 -10.56 9.62 9.98
N LEU A 107 -9.36 9.11 10.25
CA LEU A 107 -8.94 8.75 11.58
C LEU A 107 -8.77 10.03 12.42
N ALA A 108 -9.10 9.95 13.71
CA ALA A 108 -8.91 11.07 14.64
C ALA A 108 -7.44 11.43 14.87
N SER A 109 -6.52 10.50 14.58
CA SER A 109 -5.09 10.72 14.67
C SER A 109 -4.40 10.06 13.46
N PRO A 110 -3.31 10.67 12.94
CA PRO A 110 -2.54 10.08 11.86
C PRO A 110 -2.00 8.70 12.24
N ARG A 111 -1.92 7.81 11.25
CA ARG A 111 -1.23 6.51 11.37
C ARG A 111 0.27 6.74 11.52
N SER A 112 0.96 5.77 12.13
CA SER A 112 2.42 5.72 12.09
C SER A 112 2.90 5.67 10.63
N ALA A 113 3.88 6.52 10.31
CA ALA A 113 4.55 6.55 9.03
C ALA A 113 5.83 5.71 9.06
N ALA A 114 6.21 5.15 7.90
CA ALA A 114 7.50 4.50 7.75
C ALA A 114 8.63 5.52 7.87
N ALA A 115 9.62 5.23 8.72
CA ALA A 115 10.75 6.11 8.98
C ALA A 115 12.08 5.50 8.55
N SER A 116 12.20 4.17 8.55
CA SER A 116 13.41 3.49 8.08
C SER A 116 13.08 2.23 7.29
N LEU A 117 13.95 1.93 6.31
CA LEU A 117 13.90 0.73 5.48
C LEU A 117 15.31 0.14 5.40
N THR A 118 15.43 -1.15 5.67
CA THR A 118 16.67 -1.91 5.55
C THR A 118 16.48 -3.04 4.57
N LEU A 119 17.44 -3.22 3.66
CA LEU A 119 17.48 -4.31 2.69
C LEU A 119 18.73 -5.14 2.97
N THR A 120 18.55 -6.42 3.28
CA THR A 120 19.64 -7.37 3.53
C THR A 120 19.60 -8.47 2.49
N LEU A 121 20.73 -8.72 1.83
CA LEU A 121 20.84 -9.79 0.84
C LEU A 121 21.34 -11.08 1.49
N ALA A 122 20.82 -12.24 1.07
CA ALA A 122 21.33 -13.52 1.51
C ALA A 122 22.79 -13.70 1.03
N GLY A 123 23.68 -14.06 1.95
CA GLY A 123 25.12 -14.17 1.66
C GLY A 123 25.80 -12.82 1.39
N GLN A 124 25.23 -11.72 1.88
CA GLN A 124 25.87 -10.42 1.87
C GLN A 124 27.15 -10.46 2.71
N ASP A 125 28.24 -9.98 2.12
CA ASP A 125 29.49 -9.75 2.80
C ASP A 125 29.38 -8.49 3.67
N GLU A 126 29.57 -8.62 4.98
CA GLU A 126 29.40 -7.51 5.93
C GLU A 126 30.43 -6.39 5.76
N THR A 127 31.61 -6.69 5.18
CA THR A 127 32.67 -5.69 4.99
C THR A 127 32.44 -4.83 3.76
N THR A 128 31.86 -5.41 2.71
CA THR A 128 31.65 -4.74 1.41
C THR A 128 30.18 -4.41 1.15
N GLY A 129 29.25 -4.91 1.97
CA GLY A 129 27.82 -4.79 1.76
C GLY A 129 27.32 -5.48 0.48
N SER A 130 28.11 -6.35 -0.14
CA SER A 130 27.84 -6.94 -1.46
C SER A 130 27.44 -8.41 -1.37
N ALA A 131 26.48 -8.85 -2.19
CA ALA A 131 26.17 -10.26 -2.40
C ALA A 131 26.60 -10.71 -3.80
N LYS A 132 26.93 -12.00 -3.95
CA LYS A 132 27.39 -12.59 -5.23
C LYS A 132 26.53 -13.80 -5.57
N ALA A 133 26.08 -13.90 -6.81
CA ALA A 133 25.38 -15.07 -7.35
C ALA A 133 25.78 -15.27 -8.81
N LYS A 134 25.52 -16.46 -9.34
CA LYS A 134 25.75 -16.77 -10.76
C LYS A 134 24.63 -16.20 -11.62
N LYS A 135 24.90 -15.98 -12.91
CA LYS A 135 23.85 -15.57 -13.86
C LYS A 135 22.75 -16.63 -13.90
N GLY A 136 21.51 -16.19 -13.75
CA GLY A 136 20.33 -17.07 -13.70
C GLY A 136 19.95 -17.58 -12.30
N GLU A 137 20.79 -17.38 -11.27
CA GLU A 137 20.41 -17.67 -9.89
C GLU A 137 19.56 -16.55 -9.29
N GLN A 138 18.65 -16.93 -8.41
CA GLN A 138 17.88 -16.00 -7.60
C GLN A 138 18.64 -15.66 -6.31
N MET A 139 18.63 -14.38 -5.94
CA MET A 139 19.11 -13.92 -4.64
C MET A 139 17.91 -13.66 -3.73
N ALA A 140 17.92 -14.25 -2.54
CA ALA A 140 16.95 -13.90 -1.51
C ALA A 140 17.33 -12.55 -0.88
N ALA A 141 16.31 -11.73 -0.60
CA ALA A 141 16.46 -10.45 0.07
C ALA A 141 15.42 -10.33 1.19
N THR A 142 15.84 -9.78 2.32
CA THR A 142 14.98 -9.46 3.47
C THR A 142 14.81 -7.96 3.54
N ILE A 143 13.57 -7.50 3.70
CA ILE A 143 13.25 -6.09 3.85
C ILE A 143 12.59 -5.87 5.21
N ASP A 144 13.20 -5.01 6.01
CA ASP A 144 12.65 -4.54 7.27
C ASP A 144 12.22 -3.09 7.12
N VAL A 145 10.97 -2.81 7.47
CA VAL A 145 10.41 -1.46 7.51
C VAL A 145 10.02 -1.14 8.94
N LYS A 146 10.51 -0.02 9.47
CA LYS A 146 10.21 0.43 10.83
C LYS A 146 9.65 1.85 10.86
N ASP A 147 8.79 2.12 11.83
CA ASP A 147 8.32 3.47 12.14
C ASP A 147 9.39 4.29 12.88
N ALA A 148 9.07 5.55 13.20
CA ALA A 148 9.99 6.46 13.89
C ALA A 148 10.35 6.00 15.31
N ALA A 149 9.55 5.14 15.93
CA ALA A 149 9.82 4.53 17.22
C ALA A 149 10.64 3.22 17.10
N GLY A 150 11.02 2.82 15.89
CA GLY A 150 11.75 1.59 15.62
C GLY A 150 10.89 0.33 15.58
N GLN A 151 9.56 0.46 15.58
CA GLN A 151 8.64 -0.67 15.56
C GLN A 151 8.41 -1.17 14.14
N PRO A 152 8.36 -2.51 13.92
CA PRO A 152 8.15 -3.07 12.60
C PRO A 152 6.76 -2.72 12.06
N MET A 153 6.70 -2.30 10.81
CA MET A 153 5.46 -1.94 10.13
C MET A 153 4.99 -3.05 9.19
N LYS A 154 3.67 -3.24 9.13
CA LYS A 154 3.00 -4.24 8.29
C LYS A 154 2.30 -3.57 7.12
N ASN A 155 2.14 -4.30 6.02
CA ASN A 155 1.40 -3.84 4.83
C ASN A 155 1.93 -2.53 4.23
N VAL A 156 3.22 -2.24 4.43
CA VAL A 156 3.87 -1.08 3.80
C VAL A 156 4.32 -1.48 2.40
N MET A 157 3.92 -0.69 1.40
CA MET A 157 4.43 -0.88 0.05
C MET A 157 5.92 -0.54 -0.02
N VAL A 158 6.72 -1.47 -0.54
CA VAL A 158 8.13 -1.23 -0.86
C VAL A 158 8.34 -1.33 -2.35
N LYS A 159 8.77 -0.22 -2.95
CA LYS A 159 9.20 -0.17 -4.35
C LYS A 159 10.70 -0.43 -4.43
N ILE A 160 11.10 -1.40 -5.25
CA ILE A 160 12.50 -1.73 -5.47
C ILE A 160 12.88 -1.34 -6.88
N SER A 161 13.91 -0.51 -7.00
CA SER A 161 14.52 -0.15 -8.27
C SER A 161 16.03 -0.24 -8.14
N ARG A 162 16.71 -0.58 -9.22
CA ARG A 162 18.17 -0.55 -9.28
C ARG A 162 18.67 0.77 -9.86
N GLY A 163 19.83 1.20 -9.40
CA GLY A 163 20.60 2.27 -10.05
C GLY A 163 21.43 1.75 -11.22
N SER A 164 22.47 2.51 -11.58
CA SER A 164 23.47 2.11 -12.57
C SER A 164 24.18 0.81 -12.16
N SER A 165 24.46 -0.06 -13.13
CA SER A 165 25.29 -1.25 -12.94
C SER A 165 26.71 -0.98 -13.41
N TYR A 166 27.68 -1.62 -12.77
CA TYR A 166 29.09 -1.52 -13.14
C TYR A 166 29.63 -2.91 -13.47
N ASN A 167 30.41 -3.02 -14.54
CA ASN A 167 31.17 -4.23 -14.81
C ASN A 167 32.43 -4.31 -13.93
N ARG A 168 33.18 -5.42 -14.00
CA ARG A 168 34.42 -5.60 -13.21
C ARG A 168 35.55 -4.63 -13.56
N ALA A 169 35.46 -3.97 -14.71
CA ALA A 169 36.38 -2.91 -15.14
C ALA A 169 35.86 -1.51 -14.78
N ASN A 170 34.84 -1.41 -13.91
CA ASN A 170 34.20 -0.17 -13.47
C ASN A 170 33.54 0.66 -14.59
N SER A 171 33.22 0.03 -15.73
CA SER A 171 32.44 0.67 -16.78
C SER A 171 30.95 0.62 -16.41
N ALA A 172 30.31 1.78 -16.43
CA ALA A 172 28.92 1.96 -16.05
C ALA A 172 27.97 1.64 -17.21
N THR A 173 26.89 0.94 -16.89
CA THR A 173 25.71 0.78 -17.73
C THR A 173 24.54 1.43 -16.99
N SER A 174 23.96 2.47 -17.59
CA SER A 174 22.80 3.14 -17.03
C SER A 174 21.58 2.22 -17.08
N SER A 175 20.64 2.45 -16.16
CA SER A 175 19.38 1.72 -16.18
C SER A 175 18.56 2.12 -17.40
N SER A 176 18.48 1.23 -18.39
CA SER A 176 17.58 1.38 -19.54
C SER A 176 16.76 0.11 -19.68
N SER A 177 15.46 0.23 -19.92
CA SER A 177 14.50 -0.88 -19.95
C SER A 177 14.73 -1.93 -21.05
N VAL A 178 15.80 -1.80 -21.84
CA VAL A 178 16.09 -2.63 -23.02
C VAL A 178 17.24 -3.62 -22.78
N THR A 179 18.05 -3.45 -21.73
CA THR A 179 19.23 -4.30 -21.44
C THR A 179 19.23 -4.88 -20.03
N ASP A 180 18.06 -4.97 -19.39
CA ASP A 180 17.95 -5.34 -17.98
C ASP A 180 17.94 -6.85 -17.77
N ASP A 181 19.11 -7.39 -17.41
CA ASP A 181 19.29 -8.79 -17.01
C ASP A 181 18.78 -9.07 -15.57
N ILE A 182 18.29 -8.07 -14.84
CA ILE A 182 17.75 -8.19 -13.47
C ILE A 182 16.27 -7.88 -13.46
N THR A 183 15.46 -8.85 -13.04
CA THR A 183 14.03 -8.65 -12.79
C THR A 183 13.78 -8.32 -11.32
N LEU A 184 13.14 -7.18 -11.06
CA LEU A 184 12.77 -6.73 -9.71
C LEU A 184 11.25 -6.71 -9.59
N ARG A 185 10.75 -7.08 -8.41
CA ARG A 185 9.32 -7.03 -8.09
C ARG A 185 9.13 -6.18 -6.85
N ASN A 186 8.13 -5.31 -6.87
CA ASN A 186 7.71 -4.60 -5.67
C ASN A 186 7.12 -5.60 -4.69
N VAL A 187 7.27 -5.32 -3.39
CA VAL A 187 6.78 -6.21 -2.35
C VAL A 187 5.92 -5.45 -1.35
N MET A 188 4.94 -6.17 -0.82
CA MET A 188 4.18 -5.78 0.35
C MET A 188 4.40 -6.88 1.37
N PRO A 189 5.17 -6.60 2.43
CA PRO A 189 5.27 -7.53 3.54
C PRO A 189 3.89 -7.64 4.20
N ASN A 190 3.14 -8.69 3.82
CA ASN A 190 2.20 -9.30 4.75
C ASN A 190 3.04 -10.00 5.83
N GLN A 191 2.47 -10.20 7.03
CA GLN A 191 3.19 -10.81 8.16
C GLN A 191 4.16 -11.88 7.66
N ALA A 192 5.48 -11.62 7.82
CA ALA A 192 6.47 -12.65 7.59
C ALA A 192 6.02 -13.83 8.44
N ARG A 193 5.68 -14.93 7.77
CA ARG A 193 5.39 -16.19 8.41
C ARG A 193 6.59 -16.45 9.30
N ALA A 194 6.39 -16.41 10.62
CA ALA A 194 7.36 -16.95 11.55
C ALA A 194 7.55 -18.40 11.10
N THR A 195 8.66 -18.70 10.44
CA THR A 195 9.09 -20.06 10.23
C THR A 195 9.33 -20.60 11.63
N ARG A 196 8.33 -21.30 12.20
CA ARG A 196 8.57 -22.15 13.34
C ARG A 196 9.66 -23.12 12.90
N GLN A 197 10.77 -23.10 13.63
CA GLN A 197 11.77 -24.17 13.64
C GLN A 197 11.10 -25.50 13.98
#